data_AF-A0A9W9ZQN4-F1
#
_entry.id   AF-A0A9W9ZQN4-F1
#
_cell.length_a   1.000
_cell.length_b   1.000
_cell.length_c   1.000
_cell.angle_alpha   90.00
_cell.angle_beta   90.00
_cell.angle_gamma   90.00
#
_symmetry.space_group_name_H-M   'P 1'
#
loop_
_entity.id
_entity.type
_entity.pdbx_description
1 polymer ?
#
loop_
_entity_poly.entity_id
_entity_poly.type
_entity_poly.pdbx_seq_one_letter_code
_entity_poly.pdbx_strand_id
1 'polypeptide(L)'
;MSDCSSGSSSDSEGSQNDSEWNYIPGYVAVEDEREGAELLPEEGDSDVDFDEYYYADEPLADEEWIQQYNRDIKAKEDKQKELGRRLDDTELVGSWCTCGNCDTQHLQNANECFAVRKTRNAWLLLKKNWPVCLEKWSLRISAVKYKRRDGKRYKKQDSEAGFLRSVAYREFTYLVHGYLGNKRVPLPACAYHVIRGTFSDKKEEFTGFQDEED
;
A
#
# COMPACT_ATOMS: atom_id res chain seq x y z
N MET A 1 -12.70 -1.47 -63.07
CA MET A 1 -12.90 -0.04 -63.40
C MET A 1 -13.78 0.54 -62.32
N SER A 2 -13.21 1.48 -61.54
CA SER A 2 -13.84 2.61 -60.83
C SER A 2 -12.98 2.96 -59.61
N ASP A 3 -12.20 4.03 -59.76
CA ASP A 3 -11.47 4.74 -58.72
C ASP A 3 -12.42 5.66 -57.92
N CYS A 4 -12.10 5.92 -56.65
CA CYS A 4 -12.15 7.27 -56.07
C CYS A 4 -11.37 7.35 -54.74
N SER A 5 -10.67 8.47 -54.60
CA SER A 5 -9.56 8.75 -53.68
C SER A 5 -9.98 9.41 -52.36
N SER A 6 -8.99 9.46 -51.44
CA SER A 6 -8.62 10.59 -50.56
C SER A 6 -8.93 10.45 -49.06
N GLY A 7 -7.91 10.67 -48.23
CA GLY A 7 -8.04 10.98 -46.81
C GLY A 7 -6.79 10.69 -45.97
N SER A 8 -5.88 11.66 -45.89
CA SER A 8 -4.70 11.72 -45.00
C SER A 8 -5.08 11.91 -43.51
N SER A 9 -4.08 11.82 -42.62
CA SER A 9 -3.97 12.26 -41.20
C SER A 9 -4.35 11.24 -40.12
N SER A 10 -3.74 11.18 -38.94
CA SER A 10 -2.47 11.68 -38.37
C SER A 10 -2.35 10.99 -37.00
N ASP A 11 -1.13 10.87 -36.49
CA ASP A 11 -0.80 10.39 -35.14
C ASP A 11 -1.56 11.13 -34.04
N SER A 12 -1.85 10.46 -32.91
CA SER A 12 -1.93 11.11 -31.59
C SER A 12 -1.98 10.07 -30.48
N GLU A 13 -0.85 9.96 -29.78
CA GLU A 13 -0.73 9.32 -28.48
C GLU A 13 -1.53 10.13 -27.44
N GLY A 14 -2.50 9.48 -26.81
CA GLY A 14 -3.31 10.10 -25.76
C GLY A 14 -2.54 10.15 -24.44
N SER A 15 -1.82 11.26 -24.20
CA SER A 15 -1.36 11.65 -22.87
C SER A 15 -2.56 12.13 -22.04
N GLN A 16 -2.89 11.41 -20.97
CA GLN A 16 -3.92 11.82 -20.01
C GLN A 16 -3.30 12.85 -19.05
N ASN A 17 -3.77 14.09 -19.16
CA ASN A 17 -3.40 15.19 -18.28
C ASN A 17 -4.19 15.11 -16.97
N ASP A 18 -3.48 14.84 -15.86
CA ASP A 18 -3.98 14.76 -14.48
C ASP A 18 -4.20 16.15 -13.86
N SER A 19 -5.12 16.95 -14.39
CA SER A 19 -5.45 18.26 -13.83
C SER A 19 -6.69 18.24 -12.90
N GLU A 20 -6.76 17.27 -11.98
CA GLU A 20 -7.80 17.15 -10.94
C GLU A 20 -7.38 17.77 -9.58
N TRP A 21 -6.66 18.91 -9.58
CA TRP A 21 -6.30 19.58 -8.32
C TRP A 21 -6.50 21.10 -8.25
N ASN A 22 -7.09 21.74 -9.27
CA ASN A 22 -7.30 23.19 -9.24
C ASN A 22 -8.74 23.61 -8.90
N TYR A 23 -9.31 23.06 -7.81
CA TYR A 23 -10.56 23.59 -7.24
C TYR A 23 -10.30 24.27 -5.89
N ILE A 24 -10.19 25.60 -5.91
CA ILE A 24 -10.19 26.45 -4.71
C ILE A 24 -11.62 26.97 -4.52
N PRO A 25 -12.38 26.52 -3.50
CA PRO A 25 -13.72 27.05 -3.25
C PRO A 25 -13.63 28.40 -2.52
N GLY A 26 -14.06 29.49 -3.17
CA GLY A 26 -14.30 30.77 -2.49
C GLY A 26 -13.75 32.03 -3.15
N TYR A 27 -13.69 32.12 -4.48
CA TYR A 27 -13.40 33.39 -5.14
C TYR A 27 -14.64 34.30 -5.11
N VAL A 28 -14.58 35.36 -4.30
CA VAL A 28 -15.52 36.48 -4.36
C VAL A 28 -14.93 37.47 -5.36
N ALA A 29 -15.64 37.71 -6.48
CA ALA A 29 -15.24 38.74 -7.43
C ALA A 29 -15.36 40.10 -6.75
N VAL A 30 -14.23 40.73 -6.46
CA VAL A 30 -14.18 42.13 -6.06
C VAL A 30 -14.04 42.93 -7.34
N GLU A 31 -15.12 43.60 -7.76
CA GLU A 31 -15.04 44.64 -8.79
C GLU A 31 -14.33 45.84 -8.14
N ASP A 32 -13.09 46.11 -8.55
CA ASP A 32 -12.36 47.30 -8.12
C ASP A 32 -12.19 48.23 -9.33
N GLU A 33 -13.09 49.21 -9.43
CA GLU A 33 -12.87 50.41 -10.23
C GLU A 33 -11.98 51.37 -9.44
N ARG A 34 -10.67 51.42 -9.74
CA ARG A 34 -9.92 52.67 -9.55
C ARG A 34 -8.65 52.80 -10.38
N GLU A 35 -8.61 53.90 -11.11
CA GLU A 35 -7.50 54.47 -11.88
C GLU A 35 -6.22 54.62 -11.06
N GLY A 36 -5.08 54.24 -11.66
CA GLY A 36 -3.75 54.45 -11.08
C GLY A 36 -2.65 53.77 -11.91
N ALA A 37 -2.39 54.28 -13.11
CA ALA A 37 -1.24 53.85 -13.91
C ALA A 37 0.06 54.38 -13.28
N GLU A 38 0.67 53.60 -12.38
CA GLU A 38 2.07 53.77 -11.97
C GLU A 38 2.92 52.63 -12.52
N LEU A 39 3.62 52.97 -13.61
CA LEU A 39 4.85 52.40 -14.18
C LEU A 39 5.33 51.05 -13.61
N LEU A 40 5.03 49.97 -14.34
CA LEU A 40 5.81 48.72 -14.30
C LEU A 40 7.24 49.00 -14.81
N PRO A 41 8.29 48.57 -14.12
CA PRO A 41 9.64 48.60 -14.67
C PRO A 41 9.72 47.70 -15.91
N GLU A 42 10.46 48.16 -16.92
CA GLU A 42 10.71 47.48 -18.18
C GLU A 42 11.14 46.02 -18.00
N GLU A 43 10.68 45.20 -18.93
CA GLU A 43 11.02 43.80 -19.13
C GLU A 43 12.54 43.61 -19.18
N GLY A 44 13.11 43.20 -18.04
CA GLY A 44 14.38 42.52 -17.99
C GLY A 44 14.14 41.06 -18.34
N ASP A 45 14.44 40.71 -19.58
CA ASP A 45 14.64 39.34 -20.06
C ASP A 45 15.66 38.65 -19.15
N SER A 46 15.14 37.97 -18.14
CA SER A 46 15.92 37.14 -17.25
C SER A 46 15.10 35.87 -17.07
N ASP A 47 15.64 34.79 -17.64
CA ASP A 47 15.39 33.42 -17.23
C ASP A 47 15.83 33.24 -15.76
N VAL A 48 15.31 34.06 -14.83
CA VAL A 48 15.42 33.79 -13.41
C VAL A 48 14.48 32.64 -13.13
N ASP A 49 15.08 31.47 -12.96
CA ASP A 49 14.43 30.26 -12.52
C ASP A 49 13.61 30.59 -11.27
N PHE A 50 12.31 30.80 -11.45
CA PHE A 50 11.38 31.31 -10.43
C PHE A 50 11.35 30.39 -9.19
N ASP A 51 11.68 29.12 -9.39
CA ASP A 51 11.77 28.11 -8.34
C ASP A 51 13.07 28.23 -7.51
N GLU A 52 14.15 28.79 -8.05
CA GLU A 52 15.43 28.88 -7.33
C GLU A 52 15.37 29.88 -6.15
N TYR A 53 14.53 30.92 -6.23
CA TYR A 53 14.40 31.92 -5.16
C TYR A 53 13.43 31.53 -4.03
N TYR A 54 12.44 30.66 -4.29
CA TYR A 54 11.43 30.28 -3.29
C TYR A 54 11.91 29.18 -2.34
N TYR A 55 12.81 28.30 -2.81
CA TYR A 55 13.35 27.18 -2.03
C TYR A 55 14.80 27.39 -1.56
N ALA A 56 15.43 28.53 -1.90
CA ALA A 56 16.80 28.85 -1.48
C ALA A 56 16.99 28.90 0.05
N ASP A 57 15.94 29.25 0.79
CA ASP A 57 15.95 29.36 2.25
C ASP A 57 15.57 28.05 2.95
N GLU A 58 15.20 27.01 2.20
CA GLU A 58 14.91 25.70 2.79
C GLU A 58 16.22 25.00 3.17
N PRO A 59 16.33 24.47 4.40
CA PRO A 59 17.52 23.74 4.80
C PRO A 59 17.66 22.50 3.92
N LEU A 60 18.73 22.43 3.13
CA LEU A 60 19.12 21.21 2.44
C LEU A 60 19.30 20.09 3.48
N ALA A 61 18.84 18.89 3.13
CA ALA A 61 19.10 17.71 3.94
C ALA A 61 20.60 17.59 4.20
N ASP A 62 21.00 17.49 5.46
CA ASP A 62 22.41 17.34 5.79
C ASP A 62 22.95 16.00 5.24
N GLU A 63 24.28 15.93 5.10
CA GLU A 63 24.96 14.76 4.56
C GLU A 63 24.65 13.48 5.36
N GLU A 64 24.42 13.61 6.68
CA GLU A 64 24.05 12.48 7.54
C GLU A 64 22.65 11.95 7.24
N TRP A 65 21.67 12.84 7.03
CA TRP A 65 20.30 12.51 6.67
C TRP A 65 20.26 11.82 5.30
N ILE A 66 20.98 12.36 4.30
CA ILE A 66 21.06 11.77 2.96
C ILE A 66 21.66 10.35 3.04
N GLN A 67 22.73 10.17 3.81
CA GLN A 67 23.34 8.86 4.02
C GLN A 67 22.40 7.89 4.75
N GLN A 68 21.62 8.36 5.72
CA GLN A 68 20.63 7.53 6.41
C GLN A 68 19.49 7.13 5.47
N TYR A 69 18.93 8.07 4.72
CA TYR A 69 17.90 7.84 3.72
C TYR A 69 18.35 6.80 2.68
N ASN A 70 19.54 6.98 2.10
CA ASN A 70 20.10 6.04 1.13
C ASN A 70 20.30 4.63 1.71
N ARG A 71 20.71 4.53 2.98
CA ARG A 71 20.80 3.26 3.70
C ARG A 71 19.43 2.60 3.87
N ASP A 72 18.41 3.38 4.24
CA ASP A 72 17.06 2.88 4.48
C ASP A 72 16.39 2.42 3.18
N ILE A 73 16.55 3.15 2.09
CA ILE A 73 16.09 2.75 0.75
C ILE A 73 16.76 1.45 0.33
N LYS A 74 18.10 1.38 0.40
CA LYS A 74 18.85 0.17 0.06
C LYS A 74 18.42 -1.03 0.91
N ALA A 75 18.23 -0.84 2.21
CA ALA A 75 17.76 -1.91 3.11
C ALA A 75 16.35 -2.39 2.76
N LYS A 76 15.43 -1.49 2.38
CA LYS A 76 14.08 -1.85 1.90
C LYS A 76 14.16 -2.66 0.60
N GLU A 77 14.97 -2.23 -0.36
CA GLU A 77 15.17 -2.94 -1.64
C GLU A 77 15.78 -4.34 -1.45
N ASP A 78 16.83 -4.45 -0.63
CA ASP A 78 17.50 -5.72 -0.35
C ASP A 78 16.54 -6.71 0.31
N LYS A 79 15.71 -6.22 1.24
CA LYS A 79 14.64 -7.01 1.86
C LYS A 79 13.58 -7.43 0.85
N GLN A 80 13.18 -6.55 -0.05
CA GLN A 80 12.20 -6.88 -1.10
C GLN A 80 12.74 -7.97 -2.04
N LYS A 81 14.01 -7.89 -2.42
CA LYS A 81 14.69 -8.92 -3.22
C LYS A 81 14.77 -10.25 -2.48
N GLU A 82 15.08 -10.23 -1.18
CA GLU A 82 15.09 -11.45 -0.34
C GLU A 82 13.72 -12.12 -0.29
N LEU A 83 12.66 -11.35 -0.07
CA LEU A 83 11.31 -11.87 -0.05
C LEU A 83 10.86 -12.39 -1.42
N GLY A 84 11.28 -11.74 -2.51
CA GLY A 84 11.04 -12.22 -3.88
C GLY A 84 11.65 -13.61 -4.12
N ARG A 85 12.91 -13.82 -3.73
CA ARG A 85 13.56 -15.15 -3.84
C ARG A 85 12.82 -16.26 -3.10
N ARG A 86 12.15 -15.91 -1.99
CA ARG A 86 11.33 -16.85 -1.22
C ARG A 86 9.99 -17.15 -1.88
N LEU A 87 9.42 -16.20 -2.62
CA LEU A 87 8.16 -16.38 -3.34
C LEU A 87 8.36 -17.23 -4.60
N ASP A 88 9.46 -17.00 -5.32
CA ASP A 88 9.79 -17.73 -6.56
C ASP A 88 10.27 -19.18 -6.31
N ASP A 89 10.06 -19.71 -5.11
CA ASP A 89 10.54 -21.02 -4.64
C ASP A 89 12.05 -21.28 -4.87
N THR A 90 12.86 -20.22 -5.06
CA THR A 90 14.32 -20.32 -5.23
C THR A 90 14.98 -20.72 -3.90
N GLU A 91 14.42 -20.26 -2.78
CA GLU A 91 14.84 -20.63 -1.43
C GLU A 91 13.80 -21.57 -0.78
N LEU A 92 14.24 -22.77 -0.38
CA LEU A 92 13.39 -23.73 0.32
C LEU A 92 12.83 -23.14 1.62
N VAL A 93 11.53 -23.35 1.90
CA VAL A 93 10.85 -22.84 3.12
C VAL A 93 11.60 -23.16 4.41
N GLY A 94 12.25 -24.32 4.50
CA GLY A 94 13.03 -24.73 5.67
C GLY A 94 14.29 -23.91 5.93
N SER A 95 14.83 -23.19 4.93
CA SER A 95 16.00 -22.32 5.10
C SER A 95 15.66 -21.04 5.87
N TRP A 96 14.42 -20.54 5.74
CA TRP A 96 14.00 -19.26 6.30
C TRP A 96 12.85 -19.34 7.33
N CYS A 97 12.08 -20.45 7.40
CA CYS A 97 11.15 -20.73 8.50
C CYS A 97 11.47 -22.05 9.21
N THR A 98 11.54 -21.99 10.55
CA THR A 98 11.65 -23.19 11.42
C THR A 98 10.31 -23.65 11.98
N CYS A 99 9.21 -23.02 11.55
CA CYS A 99 7.87 -23.24 12.07
C CYS A 99 7.23 -24.58 11.64
N GLY A 100 7.70 -25.16 10.54
CA GLY A 100 7.19 -26.42 9.98
C GLY A 100 5.78 -26.36 9.36
N ASN A 101 5.17 -25.17 9.26
CA ASN A 101 3.80 -24.99 8.79
C ASN A 101 3.64 -23.80 7.82
N CYS A 102 4.76 -23.27 7.31
CA CYS A 102 4.75 -22.29 6.22
C CYS A 102 4.63 -23.03 4.89
N ASP A 103 3.92 -22.41 3.96
CA ASP A 103 3.69 -22.91 2.60
C ASP A 103 3.54 -21.70 1.67
N THR A 104 4.10 -21.79 0.45
CA THR A 104 4.07 -20.74 -0.57
C THR A 104 2.79 -20.77 -1.43
N GLN A 105 2.05 -21.88 -1.47
CA GLN A 105 0.87 -22.08 -2.34
C GLN A 105 -0.20 -21.00 -2.21
N HIS A 106 -0.42 -20.51 -0.99
CA HIS A 106 -1.46 -19.51 -0.73
C HIS A 106 -0.93 -18.09 -0.74
N LEU A 107 0.37 -17.84 -0.85
CA LEU A 107 0.96 -16.50 -0.83
C LEU A 107 0.77 -15.83 -2.20
N GLN A 108 0.54 -14.51 -2.19
CA GLN A 108 0.20 -13.76 -3.41
C GLN A 108 1.30 -12.78 -3.81
N ASN A 109 2.16 -12.38 -2.86
CA ASN A 109 3.28 -11.49 -3.14
C ASN A 109 4.42 -11.73 -2.15
N ALA A 110 5.57 -11.11 -2.45
CA ALA A 110 6.79 -11.23 -1.65
C ALA A 110 6.57 -10.79 -0.20
N ASN A 111 5.71 -9.78 0.02
CA ASN A 111 5.44 -9.22 1.34
C ASN A 111 4.65 -10.18 2.24
N GLU A 112 4.25 -11.35 1.75
CA GLU A 112 3.64 -12.41 2.56
C GLU A 112 4.64 -13.53 2.93
N CYS A 113 5.86 -13.50 2.38
CA CYS A 113 6.94 -14.46 2.65
C CYS A 113 7.72 -14.14 3.95
N PHE A 114 7.02 -13.63 4.96
CA PHE A 114 7.60 -13.38 6.29
C PHE A 114 7.60 -14.65 7.13
N ALA A 115 8.75 -14.93 7.75
CA ALA A 115 8.86 -15.94 8.79
C ALA A 115 8.55 -15.37 10.18
N VAL A 116 8.08 -16.28 11.03
CA VAL A 116 7.95 -16.04 12.45
C VAL A 116 9.35 -15.95 13.08
N ARG A 117 9.63 -14.88 13.85
CA ARG A 117 10.89 -14.80 14.63
C ARG A 117 10.97 -15.97 15.63
N LYS A 118 12.13 -16.63 15.67
CA LYS A 118 12.45 -17.84 16.45
C LYS A 118 12.02 -17.83 17.92
N THR A 119 11.82 -16.67 18.55
CA THR A 119 11.53 -16.55 20.00
C THR A 119 10.05 -16.56 20.36
N ARG A 120 9.14 -16.35 19.41
CA ARG A 120 7.68 -16.48 19.64
C ARG A 120 7.14 -17.41 18.59
N ASN A 121 6.98 -18.68 18.91
CA ASN A 121 6.31 -19.64 18.05
C ASN A 121 4.89 -19.14 17.75
N ALA A 122 4.71 -18.34 16.69
CA ALA A 122 3.40 -17.90 16.23
C ALA A 122 2.52 -19.11 15.91
N TRP A 123 3.12 -20.26 15.59
CA TRP A 123 2.40 -21.53 15.53
C TRP A 123 1.83 -22.00 16.88
N LEU A 124 2.56 -21.84 18.00
CA LEU A 124 2.00 -22.10 19.33
C LEU A 124 0.93 -21.08 19.71
N LEU A 125 1.08 -19.81 19.30
CA LEU A 125 0.05 -18.79 19.48
C LEU A 125 -1.20 -19.10 18.63
N LEU A 126 -1.01 -19.52 17.37
CA LEU A 126 -2.08 -19.99 16.49
C LEU A 126 -2.75 -21.24 17.04
N LYS A 127 -2.00 -22.23 17.54
CA LYS A 127 -2.57 -23.45 18.12
C LYS A 127 -3.34 -23.18 19.41
N LYS A 128 -2.79 -22.34 20.32
CA LYS A 128 -3.43 -22.03 21.60
C LYS A 128 -4.63 -21.09 21.44
N ASN A 129 -4.54 -20.13 20.54
CA ASN A 129 -5.59 -19.15 20.27
C ASN A 129 -6.35 -19.46 18.97
N TRP A 130 -6.26 -20.70 18.47
CA TRP A 130 -6.93 -21.18 17.26
C TRP A 130 -8.41 -20.82 17.23
N PRO A 131 -9.17 -20.94 18.35
CA PRO A 131 -10.57 -20.58 18.35
C PRO A 131 -10.81 -19.09 18.05
N VAL A 132 -9.89 -18.20 18.42
CA VAL A 132 -10.11 -16.76 18.28
C VAL A 132 -10.06 -16.33 16.82
N CYS A 133 -9.08 -16.85 16.07
CA CYS A 133 -8.81 -16.44 14.69
C CYS A 133 -9.52 -17.29 13.62
N LEU A 134 -10.06 -18.46 13.98
CA LEU A 134 -10.58 -19.42 13.00
C LEU A 134 -12.02 -19.89 13.27
N GLU A 135 -12.58 -19.64 14.46
CA GLU A 135 -14.01 -19.89 14.69
C GLU A 135 -14.87 -18.77 14.10
N LYS A 136 -15.84 -19.15 13.27
CA LYS A 136 -16.72 -18.20 12.58
C LYS A 136 -17.48 -17.30 13.56
N TRP A 137 -17.94 -17.86 14.68
CA TRP A 137 -18.70 -17.10 15.68
C TRP A 137 -17.82 -16.08 16.41
N SER A 138 -16.61 -16.50 16.81
CA SER A 138 -15.60 -15.61 17.42
C SER A 138 -15.29 -14.42 16.51
N LEU A 139 -15.00 -14.69 15.24
CA LEU A 139 -14.68 -13.66 14.25
C LEU A 139 -15.85 -12.69 14.01
N ARG A 140 -17.09 -13.20 13.99
CA ARG A 140 -18.28 -12.34 13.83
C ARG A 140 -18.46 -11.36 15.00
N ILE A 141 -18.20 -11.81 16.22
CA ILE A 141 -18.24 -10.95 17.41
C ILE A 141 -17.12 -9.93 17.36
N SER A 142 -15.92 -10.39 17.01
CA SER A 142 -14.74 -9.56 17.05
C SER A 142 -14.70 -8.50 15.94
N ALA A 143 -15.35 -8.78 14.80
CA ALA A 143 -15.49 -7.86 13.67
C ALA A 143 -16.05 -6.48 14.07
N VAL A 144 -16.87 -6.42 15.11
CA VAL A 144 -17.48 -5.17 15.63
C VAL A 144 -16.41 -4.17 16.11
N LYS A 145 -15.25 -4.67 16.55
CA LYS A 145 -14.13 -3.87 17.04
C LYS A 145 -13.37 -3.16 15.91
N TYR A 146 -13.39 -3.73 14.71
CA TYR A 146 -12.56 -3.27 13.61
C TYR A 146 -13.33 -2.38 12.63
N LYS A 147 -12.61 -1.39 12.11
CA LYS A 147 -13.05 -0.55 11.01
C LYS A 147 -12.13 -0.75 9.81
N ARG A 148 -12.70 -0.64 8.62
CA ARG A 148 -11.98 -0.55 7.35
C ARG A 148 -11.34 0.84 7.22
N ARG A 149 -10.55 1.01 6.16
CA ARG A 149 -9.88 2.28 5.82
C ARG A 149 -10.87 3.44 5.69
N ASP A 150 -12.06 3.19 5.15
CA ASP A 150 -13.13 4.18 5.00
C ASP A 150 -13.89 4.48 6.31
N GLY A 151 -13.37 4.02 7.46
CA GLY A 151 -14.01 4.16 8.77
C GLY A 151 -15.26 3.29 8.95
N LYS A 152 -15.71 2.57 7.93
CA LYS A 152 -16.89 1.71 8.01
C LYS A 152 -16.55 0.42 8.73
N ARG A 153 -17.53 -0.11 9.48
CA ARG A 153 -17.39 -1.43 10.12
C ARG A 153 -17.34 -2.52 9.06
N TYR A 154 -16.61 -3.59 9.38
CA TYR A 154 -16.64 -4.81 8.58
C TYR A 154 -18.09 -5.32 8.50
N LYS A 155 -18.63 -5.40 7.29
CA LYS A 155 -19.93 -6.01 6.98
C LYS A 155 -19.69 -7.16 6.03
N LYS A 156 -20.56 -8.18 6.08
CA LYS A 156 -20.62 -9.22 5.05
C LYS A 156 -21.11 -8.55 3.76
N GLN A 157 -20.19 -8.19 2.87
CA GLN A 157 -20.51 -7.54 1.60
C GLN A 157 -20.66 -8.61 0.51
N ASP A 158 -19.58 -9.31 0.16
CA ASP A 158 -19.57 -10.14 -1.07
C ASP A 158 -19.38 -11.65 -0.80
N SER A 159 -18.31 -12.06 -0.10
CA SER A 159 -18.10 -13.46 0.31
C SER A 159 -17.98 -13.58 1.83
N GLU A 160 -18.59 -14.64 2.40
CA GLU A 160 -18.44 -14.92 3.84
C GLU A 160 -17.00 -15.28 4.18
N ALA A 161 -16.33 -16.05 3.30
CA ALA A 161 -14.93 -16.41 3.45
C ALA A 161 -14.04 -15.17 3.46
N GLY A 162 -14.20 -14.25 2.50
CA GLY A 162 -13.44 -13.00 2.44
C GLY A 162 -13.65 -12.10 3.66
N PHE A 163 -14.89 -12.00 4.17
CA PHE A 163 -15.19 -11.31 5.42
C PHE A 163 -14.44 -11.94 6.60
N LEU A 164 -14.54 -13.26 6.77
CA LEU A 164 -13.89 -13.97 7.88
C LEU A 164 -12.37 -13.89 7.80
N ARG A 165 -11.76 -14.04 6.60
CA ARG A 165 -10.32 -13.85 6.38
C ARG A 165 -9.86 -12.46 6.79
N SER A 166 -10.58 -11.43 6.35
CA SER A 166 -10.24 -10.04 6.65
C SER A 166 -10.24 -9.76 8.16
N VAL A 167 -11.20 -10.30 8.89
CA VAL A 167 -11.28 -10.16 10.35
C VAL A 167 -10.21 -11.02 11.04
N ALA A 168 -9.99 -12.25 10.55
CA ALA A 168 -8.97 -13.15 11.08
C ALA A 168 -7.56 -12.57 10.96
N TYR A 169 -7.23 -11.90 9.85
CA TYR A 169 -5.96 -11.21 9.70
C TYR A 169 -5.77 -10.13 10.76
N ARG A 170 -6.80 -9.30 11.01
CA ARG A 170 -6.73 -8.24 12.03
C ARG A 170 -6.66 -8.79 13.45
N GLU A 171 -7.46 -9.80 13.77
CA GLU A 171 -7.41 -10.48 15.06
C GLU A 171 -6.03 -11.06 15.33
N PHE A 172 -5.44 -11.75 14.35
CA PHE A 172 -4.11 -12.31 14.49
C PHE A 172 -3.06 -11.22 14.76
N THR A 173 -3.08 -10.14 13.97
CA THR A 173 -2.16 -9.01 14.16
C THR A 173 -2.36 -8.38 15.54
N TYR A 174 -3.59 -8.21 15.99
CA TYR A 174 -3.90 -7.66 17.31
C TYR A 174 -3.40 -8.56 18.45
N LEU A 175 -3.50 -9.89 18.32
CA LEU A 175 -2.99 -10.84 19.31
C LEU A 175 -1.46 -10.82 19.41
N VAL A 176 -0.75 -10.61 18.30
CA VAL A 176 0.71 -10.65 18.28
C VAL A 176 1.34 -9.30 18.63
N HIS A 177 0.74 -8.21 18.16
CA HIS A 177 1.33 -6.87 18.22
C HIS A 177 0.54 -5.89 19.11
N GLY A 178 -0.68 -6.23 19.53
CA GLY A 178 -1.57 -5.30 20.22
C GLY A 178 -2.20 -4.28 19.28
N TYR A 179 -2.51 -3.09 19.80
CA TYR A 179 -3.11 -2.01 19.02
C TYR A 179 -2.06 -1.29 18.16
N LEU A 180 -2.23 -1.35 16.84
CA LEU A 180 -1.32 -0.74 15.85
C LEU A 180 -1.85 0.57 15.23
N GLY A 181 -3.08 0.98 15.55
CA GLY A 181 -3.73 2.13 14.90
C GLY A 181 -3.90 1.89 13.40
N ASN A 182 -3.39 2.82 12.58
CA ASN A 182 -3.45 2.73 11.13
C ASN A 182 -2.31 1.89 10.53
N LYS A 183 -1.29 1.54 11.32
CA LYS A 183 -0.14 0.77 10.83
C LYS A 183 -0.56 -0.66 10.50
N ARG A 184 -0.12 -1.13 9.34
CA ARG A 184 -0.33 -2.50 8.88
C ARG A 184 0.99 -3.27 8.97
N VAL A 185 0.90 -4.52 9.39
CA VAL A 185 2.06 -5.42 9.48
C VAL A 185 1.68 -6.70 8.73
N PRO A 186 2.55 -7.20 7.84
CA PRO A 186 2.29 -8.44 7.12
C PRO A 186 2.22 -9.61 8.11
N LEU A 187 1.31 -10.54 7.83
CA LEU A 187 1.24 -11.78 8.61
C LEU A 187 2.38 -12.72 8.20
N PRO A 188 2.82 -13.62 9.09
CA PRO A 188 3.74 -14.67 8.69
C PRO A 188 3.07 -15.64 7.71
N ALA A 189 3.85 -16.23 6.80
CA ALA A 189 3.36 -17.13 5.76
C ALA A 189 2.51 -18.29 6.32
N CYS A 190 2.88 -18.85 7.48
CA CYS A 190 2.09 -19.91 8.14
C CYS A 190 0.69 -19.45 8.55
N ALA A 191 0.52 -18.19 8.95
CA ALA A 191 -0.79 -17.65 9.32
C ALA A 191 -1.66 -17.46 8.07
N TYR A 192 -1.09 -16.94 6.98
CA TYR A 192 -1.79 -16.87 5.69
C TYR A 192 -2.25 -18.24 5.22
N HIS A 193 -1.36 -19.22 5.21
CA HIS A 193 -1.67 -20.58 4.77
C HIS A 193 -2.84 -21.18 5.56
N VAL A 194 -2.82 -21.06 6.89
CA VAL A 194 -3.88 -21.60 7.76
C VAL A 194 -5.21 -20.87 7.58
N ILE A 195 -5.19 -19.53 7.61
CA ILE A 195 -6.41 -18.72 7.52
C ILE A 195 -7.05 -18.89 6.14
N ARG A 196 -6.24 -18.85 5.06
CA ARG A 196 -6.72 -19.05 3.69
C ARG A 196 -7.22 -20.47 3.49
N GLY A 197 -6.50 -21.49 3.97
CA GLY A 197 -6.95 -22.88 3.91
C GLY A 197 -8.25 -23.14 4.67
N THR A 198 -8.48 -22.46 5.80
CA THR A 198 -9.73 -22.59 6.58
C THR A 198 -10.91 -21.89 5.91
N PHE A 199 -10.66 -20.76 5.26
CA PHE A 199 -11.69 -19.91 4.65
C PHE A 199 -11.44 -19.73 3.15
N SER A 200 -11.44 -20.84 2.40
CA SER A 200 -11.33 -20.84 0.94
C SER A 200 -12.70 -20.98 0.29
N ASP A 201 -12.99 -20.17 -0.74
CA ASP A 201 -14.10 -20.41 -1.67
C ASP A 201 -13.59 -21.07 -2.97
N LYS A 202 -14.47 -21.76 -3.70
CA LYS A 202 -14.13 -22.70 -4.80
C LYS A 202 -13.42 -22.09 -6.04
N LYS A 203 -13.32 -20.76 -6.14
CA LYS A 203 -12.65 -20.00 -7.22
C LYS A 203 -12.19 -18.63 -6.71
N GLU A 204 -11.54 -18.58 -5.55
CA GLU A 204 -11.06 -17.29 -5.02
C GLU A 204 -9.60 -17.04 -5.39
N GLU A 205 -9.39 -15.94 -6.11
CA GLU A 205 -8.10 -15.26 -6.19
C GLU A 205 -7.95 -14.40 -4.93
N PHE A 206 -6.79 -14.46 -4.29
CA PHE A 206 -6.53 -13.72 -3.06
C PHE A 206 -5.85 -12.39 -3.39
N THR A 207 -6.28 -11.31 -2.75
CA THR A 207 -5.50 -10.06 -2.77
C THR A 207 -4.33 -10.19 -1.79
N GLY A 208 -3.12 -9.93 -2.27
CA GLY A 208 -1.90 -9.92 -1.47
C GLY A 208 -1.82 -8.76 -0.49
N PHE A 209 -0.86 -8.81 0.42
CA PHE A 209 -0.59 -7.73 1.36
C PHE A 209 0.01 -6.50 0.66
N GLN A 210 -0.59 -5.33 0.87
CA GLN A 210 -0.10 -4.06 0.33
C GLN A 210 0.41 -3.22 1.50
N ASP A 211 1.69 -2.89 1.47
CA ASP A 211 2.26 -1.83 2.31
C ASP A 211 1.79 -0.49 1.77
N GLU A 212 1.29 0.38 2.64
CA GLU A 212 1.05 1.78 2.29
C GLU A 212 2.39 2.49 2.57
N GLU A 213 3.02 3.03 1.53
CA GLU A 213 4.12 3.99 1.70
C GLU A 213 3.49 5.27 2.26
N ASP A 214 3.85 5.62 3.50
CA ASP A 214 3.52 6.91 4.13
C ASP A 214 4.33 8.04 3.49
#